data_AF-A0A519LDS2-F1
#
_entry.id   AF-A0A519LDS2-F1
#
_cell.length_a   1.000
_cell.length_b   1.000
_cell.length_c   1.000
_cell.angle_alpha   90.00
_cell.angle_beta   90.00
_cell.angle_gamma   90.00
#
_symmetry.space_group_name_H-M   'P 1'
#
loop_
_entity.id
_entity.type
_entity.pdbx_description
1 polymer ?
#
loop_
_entity_poly.entity_id
_entity_poly.type
_entity_poly.pdbx_seq_one_letter_code
_entity_poly.pdbx_strand_id
1 'polypeptide(L)'
;MCDFKPGDEVVCVSLPPILEAAGFVAVGSIYTVREVDYFRNPRGEPVRSRHTGGMFGLRLVGIYPVVDGVEGKFDATYFRKVQRRDLSAWLQTSVPSTDHLDKPLPAKKRERV
;
A
#
# COMPACT_ATOMS: atom_id res chain seq x y z
N MET A 1 2.64 -16.67 9.82
CA MET A 1 1.32 -16.90 9.20
C MET A 1 0.94 -15.59 8.51
N CYS A 2 0.58 -15.61 7.24
CA CYS A 2 0.18 -14.40 6.51
C CYS A 2 -1.18 -13.91 7.03
N ASP A 3 -1.32 -12.63 7.35
CA ASP A 3 -2.55 -12.07 7.92
C ASP A 3 -3.45 -11.37 6.89
N PHE A 4 -3.00 -11.23 5.64
CA PHE A 4 -3.77 -10.65 4.55
C PHE A 4 -5.03 -11.45 4.22
N LYS A 5 -6.08 -10.75 3.81
CA LYS A 5 -7.37 -11.31 3.38
C LYS A 5 -7.86 -10.60 2.12
N PRO A 6 -8.69 -11.26 1.29
CA PRO A 6 -9.43 -10.58 0.23
C PRO A 6 -10.16 -9.33 0.76
N GLY A 7 -10.05 -8.22 0.03
CA GLY A 7 -10.58 -6.91 0.40
C GLY A 7 -9.62 -6.03 1.20
N ASP A 8 -8.54 -6.56 1.77
CA ASP A 8 -7.55 -5.74 2.47
C ASP A 8 -6.88 -4.75 1.49
N GLU A 9 -6.69 -3.52 1.96
CA GLU A 9 -5.81 -2.57 1.28
C GLU A 9 -4.37 -2.75 1.75
N VAL A 10 -3.46 -2.79 0.79
CA VAL A 10 -2.04 -3.01 1.04
C VAL A 10 -1.20 -2.03 0.25
N VAL A 11 -0.13 -1.53 0.87
CA VAL A 11 0.89 -0.72 0.21
C VAL A 11 2.08 -1.60 -0.16
N CYS A 12 2.57 -1.46 -1.39
CA CYS A 12 3.82 -2.10 -1.79
C CYS A 12 5.00 -1.37 -1.15
N VAL A 13 5.81 -2.05 -0.34
CA VAL A 13 6.93 -1.44 0.40
C VAL A 13 8.30 -1.83 -0.16
N SER A 14 8.35 -2.86 -0.99
CA SER A 14 9.59 -3.34 -1.60
C SER A 14 9.27 -4.22 -2.80
N LEU A 15 10.08 -4.15 -3.85
CA LEU A 15 10.05 -5.08 -4.97
C LEU A 15 11.47 -5.47 -5.37
N PRO A 16 11.70 -6.72 -5.82
CA PRO A 16 12.95 -7.05 -6.47
C PRO A 16 13.02 -6.34 -7.84
N PRO A 17 14.23 -5.99 -8.33
CA PRO A 17 14.40 -5.22 -9.57
C PRO A 17 13.68 -5.81 -10.79
N ILE A 18 13.60 -7.15 -10.87
CA ILE A 18 12.92 -7.84 -11.96
C ILE A 18 11.41 -7.56 -12.00
N LEU A 19 10.76 -7.43 -10.83
CA LEU A 19 9.33 -7.15 -10.74
C LEU A 19 9.05 -5.65 -10.90
N GLU A 20 9.96 -4.80 -10.46
CA GLU A 20 9.88 -3.35 -10.70
C GLU A 20 9.96 -3.04 -12.20
N ALA A 21 10.90 -3.66 -12.92
CA ALA A 21 11.01 -3.53 -14.38
C ALA A 21 9.79 -4.05 -15.15
N ALA A 22 9.05 -4.99 -14.57
CA ALA A 22 7.82 -5.52 -15.19
C ALA A 22 6.64 -4.54 -15.12
N GLY A 23 6.68 -3.53 -14.25
CA GLY A 23 5.72 -2.42 -14.24
C GLY A 23 4.30 -2.76 -13.77
N PHE A 24 4.03 -3.97 -13.28
CA PHE A 24 2.70 -4.34 -12.77
C PHE A 24 2.35 -3.66 -11.45
N VAL A 25 3.35 -3.44 -10.61
CA VAL A 25 3.23 -2.88 -9.26
C VAL A 25 4.37 -1.90 -9.01
N ALA A 26 4.13 -0.90 -8.18
CA ALA A 26 5.09 0.15 -7.85
C ALA A 26 5.18 0.31 -6.33
N VAL A 27 6.41 0.48 -5.84
CA VAL A 27 6.67 0.78 -4.43
C VAL A 27 5.98 2.10 -4.05
N GLY A 28 5.33 2.14 -2.90
CA GLY A 28 4.54 3.26 -2.39
C GLY A 28 3.09 3.29 -2.88
N SER A 29 2.72 2.49 -3.88
CA SER A 29 1.33 2.43 -4.37
C SER A 29 0.45 1.51 -3.53
N ILE A 30 -0.84 1.85 -3.44
CA ILE A 30 -1.85 1.10 -2.70
C ILE A 30 -2.64 0.21 -3.67
N TYR A 31 -2.90 -1.02 -3.22
CA TYR A 31 -3.62 -2.05 -3.97
C TYR A 31 -4.65 -2.74 -3.07
N THR A 32 -5.67 -3.33 -3.68
CA THR A 32 -6.65 -4.17 -2.99
C THR A 32 -6.34 -5.64 -3.22
N VAL A 33 -6.29 -6.43 -2.15
CA VAL A 33 -6.10 -7.87 -2.23
C VAL A 33 -7.36 -8.52 -2.80
N ARG A 34 -7.20 -9.27 -3.89
CA ARG A 34 -8.27 -10.09 -4.48
C ARG A 34 -8.30 -11.49 -3.87
N GLU A 35 -7.12 -12.10 -3.73
CA GLU A 35 -6.97 -13.50 -3.32
C GLU A 35 -5.65 -13.69 -2.58
N VAL A 36 -5.65 -14.61 -1.62
CA VAL A 36 -4.45 -15.05 -0.88
C VAL A 36 -4.38 -16.56 -0.96
N ASP A 37 -3.27 -17.09 -1.47
CA ASP A 37 -3.05 -18.53 -1.56
C ASP A 37 -1.55 -18.85 -1.51
N TYR A 38 -1.21 -20.12 -1.32
CA TYR A 38 0.17 -20.58 -1.34
C TYR A 38 0.79 -20.45 -2.73
N PHE A 39 2.10 -20.22 -2.76
CA PHE A 39 2.87 -20.59 -3.95
C PHE A 39 2.89 -22.11 -4.06
N ARG A 40 2.67 -22.63 -5.27
CA ARG A 40 2.65 -24.07 -5.53
C ARG A 40 3.59 -24.39 -6.67
N ASN A 41 4.26 -25.55 -6.58
CA ASN A 41 5.02 -26.09 -7.71
C ASN A 41 4.06 -26.69 -8.77
N PRO A 42 4.56 -27.15 -9.94
CA PRO A 42 3.72 -27.78 -10.96
C PRO A 42 2.97 -29.04 -10.51
N ARG A 43 3.34 -29.65 -9.38
CA ARG A 43 2.65 -30.79 -8.77
C ARG A 43 1.56 -30.37 -7.76
N GLY A 44 1.38 -29.06 -7.55
CA GLY A 44 0.40 -28.50 -6.62
C GLY A 44 0.88 -28.41 -5.16
N GLU A 45 2.12 -28.79 -4.86
CA GLU A 45 2.67 -28.78 -3.50
C GLU A 45 3.08 -27.35 -3.09
N PRO A 46 2.82 -26.92 -1.84
CA PRO A 46 3.25 -25.63 -1.35
C PRO A 46 4.77 -25.46 -1.41
N VAL A 47 5.23 -24.32 -1.93
CA VAL A 47 6.66 -23.97 -2.00
C VAL A 47 6.90 -22.57 -1.46
N ARG A 48 8.16 -22.26 -1.18
CA ARG A 48 8.60 -20.91 -0.85
C ARG A 48 8.97 -20.16 -2.12
N SER A 49 8.65 -18.87 -2.14
CA SER A 49 9.17 -17.91 -3.09
C SER A 49 10.69 -17.90 -3.07
N ARG A 50 11.30 -17.93 -4.26
CA ARG A 50 12.75 -17.94 -4.43
C ARG A 50 13.40 -16.61 -4.03
N HIS A 51 12.63 -15.51 -4.00
CA HIS A 51 13.15 -14.18 -3.79
C HIS A 51 13.17 -13.77 -2.32
N THR A 52 12.16 -14.16 -1.55
CA THR A 52 12.00 -13.71 -0.15
C THR A 52 11.82 -14.85 0.84
N GLY A 53 11.68 -16.10 0.38
CA GLY A 53 11.38 -17.25 1.23
C GLY A 53 9.94 -17.28 1.77
N GLY A 54 9.09 -16.34 1.36
CA GLY A 54 7.67 -16.27 1.70
C GLY A 54 6.88 -17.44 1.10
N MET A 55 5.83 -17.89 1.80
CA MET A 55 5.00 -19.02 1.32
C MET A 55 3.70 -18.58 0.65
N PHE A 56 3.30 -17.32 0.82
CA PHE A 56 1.99 -16.82 0.43
C PHE A 56 2.11 -15.81 -0.70
N GLY A 57 1.30 -15.99 -1.73
CA GLY A 57 1.14 -15.08 -2.83
C GLY A 57 -0.17 -14.30 -2.74
N LEU A 58 -0.14 -13.03 -3.13
CA LEU A 58 -1.29 -12.14 -3.25
C LEU A 58 -1.62 -11.95 -4.73
N ARG A 59 -2.91 -12.06 -5.07
CA ARG A 59 -3.45 -11.53 -6.32
C ARG A 59 -4.13 -10.21 -6.02
N LEU A 60 -3.90 -9.21 -6.86
CA LEU A 60 -4.38 -7.86 -6.65
C LEU A 60 -5.53 -7.57 -7.61
N VAL A 61 -6.50 -6.77 -7.18
CA VAL A 61 -7.64 -6.37 -8.02
C VAL A 61 -7.11 -5.56 -9.20
N GLY A 62 -7.53 -5.91 -10.42
CA GLY A 62 -7.15 -5.19 -11.63
C GLY A 62 -5.73 -5.45 -12.15
N ILE A 63 -4.93 -6.29 -11.47
CA ILE A 63 -3.55 -6.60 -11.87
C ILE A 63 -3.43 -8.08 -12.19
N TYR A 64 -3.13 -8.39 -13.45
CA TYR A 64 -3.09 -9.74 -14.00
C TYR A 64 -1.73 -10.00 -14.64
N PRO A 65 -0.67 -10.20 -13.85
CA PRO A 65 0.61 -10.61 -14.42
C PRO A 65 0.43 -12.02 -14.98
N VAL A 66 0.68 -12.24 -16.27
CA VAL A 66 0.58 -13.58 -16.86
C VAL A 66 1.98 -14.09 -17.16
N VAL A 67 2.33 -15.25 -16.62
CA VAL A 67 3.59 -15.95 -16.88
C VAL A 67 3.24 -17.34 -17.38
N ASP A 68 3.68 -17.68 -18.59
CA ASP A 68 3.38 -18.97 -19.25
C ASP A 68 1.88 -19.32 -19.27
N GLY A 69 1.03 -18.33 -19.51
CA GLY A 69 -0.43 -18.50 -19.57
C GLY A 69 -1.12 -18.65 -18.21
N VAL A 70 -0.38 -18.58 -17.11
CA VAL A 70 -0.92 -18.66 -15.74
C VAL A 70 -0.83 -17.29 -15.08
N GLU A 71 -1.92 -16.87 -14.44
CA GLU A 71 -1.93 -15.64 -13.65
C GLU A 71 -1.01 -15.77 -12.43
N GLY A 72 0.03 -14.94 -12.41
CA GLY A 72 1.04 -14.84 -11.37
C GLY A 72 0.48 -14.28 -10.06
N LYS A 73 1.27 -14.44 -9.01
CA LYS A 73 1.00 -13.94 -7.66
C LYS A 73 2.22 -13.15 -7.20
N PHE A 74 2.00 -12.05 -6.49
CA PHE A 74 3.09 -11.31 -5.86
C PHE A 74 3.35 -11.87 -4.47
N ASP A 75 4.61 -11.91 -4.03
CA ASP A 75 4.90 -12.35 -2.67
C ASP A 75 4.27 -11.39 -1.65
N ALA A 76 3.56 -11.95 -0.67
CA ALA A 76 2.98 -11.19 0.43
C ALA A 76 4.02 -10.34 1.18
N THR A 77 5.30 -10.77 1.21
CA THR A 77 6.37 -10.02 1.89
C THR A 77 6.65 -8.64 1.27
N TYR A 78 6.23 -8.39 0.03
CA TYR A 78 6.39 -7.10 -0.64
C TYR A 78 5.41 -6.03 -0.15
N PHE A 79 4.42 -6.42 0.66
CA PHE A 79 3.31 -5.57 1.02
C PHE A 79 3.17 -5.39 2.52
N ARG A 80 2.54 -4.28 2.92
CA ARG A 80 2.07 -4.03 4.28
C ARG A 80 0.63 -3.60 4.24
N LYS A 81 -0.16 -3.97 5.26
CA LYS A 81 -1.54 -3.51 5.38
C LYS A 81 -1.58 -2.00 5.56
N VAL A 82 -2.45 -1.35 4.81
CA VAL A 82 -2.80 0.04 5.07
C VAL A 82 -3.73 0.04 6.28
N GLN A 83 -3.23 0.54 7.41
CA GLN A 83 -4.09 0.87 8.54
C GLN A 83 -4.65 2.27 8.29
N ARG A 84 -5.86 2.36 7.69
CA ARG A 84 -6.61 3.60 7.73
C ARG A 84 -6.97 3.85 9.19
N ARG A 85 -6.26 4.78 9.84
CA ARG A 85 -6.80 5.38 11.06
C ARG A 85 -8.15 5.97 10.69
N ASP A 86 -9.12 5.79 11.57
CA ASP A 86 -10.42 6.41 11.42
C ASP A 86 -10.20 7.92 11.24
N LEU A 87 -10.29 8.36 9.99
CA LEU A 87 -9.98 9.72 9.58
C LEU A 87 -10.90 10.69 10.30
N SER A 88 -12.11 10.24 10.65
CA SER A 88 -13.08 10.98 11.44
C SER A 88 -12.59 11.19 12.88
N ALA A 89 -12.03 10.15 13.53
CA ALA A 89 -11.47 10.28 14.87
C ALA A 89 -10.19 11.14 14.90
N TRP A 90 -9.38 11.07 13.85
CA TRP A 90 -8.18 11.90 13.70
C TRP A 90 -8.54 13.36 13.41
N LEU A 91 -9.46 13.63 12.47
CA LEU A 91 -9.94 14.99 12.17
C LEU A 91 -10.60 15.64 13.39
N GLN A 92 -11.35 14.90 14.19
CA GLN A 92 -11.96 15.44 15.42
C GLN A 92 -10.93 15.84 16.49
N THR A 93 -9.74 15.24 16.48
CA THR A 93 -8.68 15.50 17.46
C THR A 93 -7.57 16.40 16.93
N SER A 94 -7.47 16.59 15.61
CA SER A 94 -6.40 17.35 14.94
C SER A 94 -6.77 18.79 14.59
N VAL A 95 -7.94 19.30 15.02
CA VAL A 95 -8.25 20.75 14.91
C VAL A 95 -7.82 21.43 16.21
N PRO A 96 -6.62 22.02 16.31
CA PRO A 96 -6.42 23.08 17.29
C PRO A 96 -7.35 24.23 16.88
N SER A 97 -8.17 24.71 17.82
CA SER A 97 -9.04 25.88 17.65
C SER A 97 -8.31 26.98 16.87
N THR A 98 -8.73 27.22 15.63
CA THR A 98 -8.20 28.27 14.75
C THR A 98 -8.84 29.63 15.03
N ASP A 99 -9.63 29.76 16.09
CA ASP A 99 -10.33 31.00 16.50
C ASP A 99 -9.38 32.18 16.78
N HIS A 100 -8.07 31.96 16.79
CA HIS A 100 -7.06 32.98 17.05
C HIS A 100 -6.37 33.51 15.78
N LEU A 101 -6.59 32.90 14.61
CA LEU A 101 -5.87 33.25 13.36
C LEU A 101 -6.56 34.35 12.54
N ASP A 102 -7.81 34.70 12.83
CA ASP A 102 -8.57 35.73 12.13
C ASP A 102 -8.47 37.14 12.75
N LYS A 103 -7.43 37.44 13.54
CA LYS A 103 -7.20 38.82 13.98
C LYS A 103 -6.39 39.56 12.91
N PRO A 104 -6.97 40.54 12.19
CA PRO A 104 -6.23 41.33 11.22
C PRO A 104 -5.06 42.03 11.90
N LEU A 105 -3.86 41.90 11.32
CA LEU A 105 -2.67 42.59 11.80
C LEU A 105 -2.90 44.11 11.73
N PRO A 106 -2.55 44.89 12.78
CA PRO A 106 -2.70 46.33 12.75
C PRO A 106 -1.82 46.94 11.64
N ALA A 107 -2.42 47.78 10.81
CA ALA A 107 -1.74 48.42 9.69
C ALA A 107 -0.55 49.29 10.17
N LYS A 108 0.64 49.08 9.60
CA LYS A 108 1.80 49.94 9.82
C LYS A 108 1.49 51.37 9.35
N LYS A 109 1.50 52.35 10.25
CA LYS A 109 1.52 53.77 9.89
C LYS A 109 2.79 54.05 9.07
N ARG A 110 2.62 54.51 7.82
CA ARG A 110 3.73 55.10 7.05
C ARG A 110 4.10 56.44 7.71
N GLU A 111 5.34 56.59 8.14
CA GLU A 111 5.90 57.91 8.44
C GLU A 111 5.97 58.72 7.15
N ARG A 112 5.40 59.94 7.18
CA ARG A 112 5.60 60.92 6.12
C ARG A 112 7.02 61.48 6.26
N VAL A 113 7.80 61.35 5.19
CA VAL A 113 9.00 62.17 4.94
C VAL A 113 8.55 63.53 4.43
#